data_AF-A0A7V9R854-F1
#
_entry.id   AF-A0A7V9R854-F1
#
_cell.length_a   1.000
_cell.length_b   1.000
_cell.length_c   1.000
_cell.angle_alpha   90.00
_cell.angle_beta   90.00
_cell.angle_gamma   90.00
#
_symmetry.space_group_name_H-M   'P 1'
#
loop_
_entity.id
_entity.type
_entity.pdbx_description
1 polymer ?
#
loop_
_entity_poly.entity_id
_entity_poly.type
_entity_poly.pdbx_seq_one_letter_code
_entity_poly.pdbx_strand_id
1 'polypeptide(L)' 'MIRVVLPAHLRNLAKVNGEVQVDVDGPVTQRTVLDALEARYPVLRGTIREHSTLRRR' A
#
# COMPACT_ATOMS: atom_id res chain seq x y z
N MET A 1 -2.28 -0.41 -13.87
CA MET A 1 -2.29 -1.73 -13.17
C MET A 1 -0.89 -2.23 -12.80
N ILE A 2 -0.58 -2.33 -11.50
CA ILE A 2 0.71 -2.81 -10.95
C ILE A 2 0.43 -3.91 -9.92
N ARG A 3 1.31 -4.90 -9.84
CA ARG A 3 1.27 -5.96 -8.82
C ARG A 3 2.27 -5.65 -7.70
N VAL A 4 1.78 -5.54 -6.47
CA VAL A 4 2.59 -5.25 -5.29
C VAL A 4 2.63 -6.51 -4.43
N VAL A 5 3.83 -7.03 -4.21
CA VAL A 5 4.07 -8.13 -3.27
C VAL A 5 4.19 -7.55 -1.87
N LEU A 6 3.27 -7.92 -0.98
CA LEU A 6 3.33 -7.49 0.41
C LEU A 6 4.06 -8.53 1.29
N PRO A 7 4.90 -8.08 2.24
CA PRO A 7 5.42 -8.92 3.32
C PRO A 7 4.30 -9.63 4.11
N ALA A 8 4.61 -10.77 4.72
CA ALA A 8 3.61 -11.63 5.39
C ALA A 8 2.75 -10.90 6.44
N HIS A 9 3.34 -10.03 7.26
CA HIS A 9 2.61 -9.27 8.27
C HIS A 9 1.59 -8.29 7.67
N LEU A 10 1.96 -7.61 6.58
CA LEU A 10 1.05 -6.67 5.89
C LEU A 10 -0.07 -7.43 5.15
N ARG A 11 0.23 -8.60 4.60
CA ARG A 11 -0.78 -9.48 3.99
C ARG A 11 -1.87 -9.89 4.98
N ASN A 12 -1.49 -10.27 6.20
CA ASN A 12 -2.44 -10.61 7.26
C ASN A 12 -3.32 -9.42 7.65
N LEU A 13 -2.73 -8.23 7.77
CA LEU A 13 -3.48 -7.00 8.11
C LEU A 13 -4.47 -6.61 7.03
N ALA A 14 -4.05 -6.65 5.76
CA ALA A 14 -4.91 -6.35 4.61
C ALA A 14 -5.85 -7.51 4.22
N LYS A 15 -5.77 -8.66 4.91
CA LYS A 15 -6.51 -9.90 4.60
C LYS A 15 -6.37 -10.31 3.13
N VAL A 16 -5.16 -10.17 2.59
CA VAL A 16 -4.84 -10.50 1.20
C VAL A 16 -3.89 -11.68 1.13
N ASN A 17 -4.28 -12.68 0.34
CA ASN A 17 -3.44 -13.86 0.11
C ASN A 17 -2.60 -13.63 -1.14
N GLY A 18 -1.35 -13.20 -0.94
CA GLY A 18 -0.37 -13.05 -2.02
C GLY A 18 -0.21 -11.62 -2.49
N GLU A 19 -0.31 -11.42 -3.81
CA GLU A 19 -0.05 -10.14 -4.45
C GLU A 19 -1.30 -9.27 -4.53
N VAL A 20 -1.11 -7.97 -4.35
CA VAL A 20 -2.18 -6.99 -4.47
C VAL A 20 -2.04 -6.26 -5.79
N GLN A 21 -3.09 -6.28 -6.59
CA GLN A 21 -3.17 -5.43 -7.76
C GLN A 21 -3.60 -4.03 -7.32
N VAL A 22 -2.88 -3.01 -7.74
CA VAL A 22 -3.20 -1.61 -7.48
C VAL A 22 -3.27 -0.90 -8.82
N ASP A 23 -4.31 -0.10 -9.01
CA ASP A 23 -4.36 0.81 -10.15
C ASP A 23 -3.85 2.18 -9.74
N VAL A 24 -3.03 2.76 -10.60
CA VAL A 24 -2.32 4.01 -10.34
C VAL A 24 -2.55 4.89 -11.54
N ASP A 25 -3.36 5.92 -11.37
CA ASP A 25 -3.58 6.94 -12.38
C ASP A 25 -2.41 7.93 -12.37
N GLY A 26 -1.60 7.89 -13.42
CA GLY A 26 -0.45 8.78 -13.61
C GLY A 26 0.92 8.12 -13.40
N PRO A 27 1.97 8.90 -13.08
CA PRO A 27 3.33 8.39 -12.98
C PRO A 27 3.44 7.32 -11.89
N VAL A 28 3.99 6.16 -12.26
CA VAL A 28 4.22 5.03 -11.37
C VAL A 28 5.44 5.33 -10.48
N THR A 29 5.20 6.04 -9.39
CA THR A 29 6.22 6.34 -8.37
C THR A 29 5.94 5.52 -7.12
N GLN A 30 6.96 5.33 -6.28
CA GLN A 30 6.76 4.66 -4.99
C GLN A 30 5.68 5.35 -4.15
N ARG A 31 5.54 6.67 -4.25
CA ARG A 31 4.53 7.44 -3.52
C ARG A 31 3.13 7.17 -4.03
N THR A 32 2.91 7.25 -5.35
CA THR A 32 1.59 7.01 -5.94
C THR A 32 1.13 5.56 -5.76
N VAL A 33 2.04 4.59 -5.81
CA VAL A 33 1.73 3.18 -5.50
C VAL A 33 1.28 3.01 -4.04
N LEU A 34 1.99 3.64 -3.09
CA LEU A 34 1.64 3.58 -1.68
C LEU A 34 0.31 4.28 -1.40
N ASP A 35 0.08 5.46 -1.99
CA ASP A 35 -1.16 6.21 -1.82
C ASP A 35 -2.36 5.42 -2.37
N ALA A 36 -2.22 4.78 -3.53
CA ALA A 36 -3.26 3.94 -4.11
C ALA A 36 -3.50 2.64 -3.31
N LEU A 37 -2.44 2.04 -2.76
CA LEU A 37 -2.55 0.89 -1.87
C LEU A 37 -3.27 1.26 -0.57
N GLU A 38 -2.92 2.40 0.04
CA GLU A 38 -3.52 2.92 1.27
C GLU A 38 -4.97 3.40 1.08
N ALA A 39 -5.34 3.86 -0.12
CA ALA A 39 -6.72 4.17 -0.47
C ALA A 39 -7.58 2.91 -0.54
N ARG A 40 -6.99 1.81 -1.04
CA ARG A 40 -7.68 0.54 -1.28
C ARG A 40 -7.69 -0.37 -0.05
N TYR A 41 -6.69 -0.25 0.81
CA TYR A 41 -6.56 -0.95 2.09
C TYR A 41 -6.30 0.06 3.21
N PRO A 42 -7.36 0.72 3.74
CA PRO A 42 -7.22 1.71 4.82
C PRO A 42 -6.53 1.15 6.07
N VAL A 43 -6.62 -0.17 6.29
CA VAL A 43 -5.98 -0.88 7.41
C VAL A 43 -4.44 -0.86 7.36
N LEU A 44 -3.85 -0.62 6.18
CA LEU A 44 -2.40 -0.51 6.02
C LEU A 44 -1.90 0.92 6.28
N ARG A 45 -2.78 1.92 6.35
CA ARG A 45 -2.41 3.29 6.73
C ARG A 45 -1.82 3.27 8.14
N GLY A 46 -0.72 3.99 8.36
CA GLY A 46 -0.03 3.98 9.66
C GLY A 46 0.99 2.85 9.82
N THR A 47 0.91 1.78 9.02
CA THR A 47 1.85 0.64 9.12
C THR A 47 3.10 0.82 8.27
N ILE A 48 2.97 1.45 7.09
CA ILE A 48 4.07 1.71 6.16
C ILE A 48 4.52 3.18 6.26
N ARG A 49 3.56 4.09 6.43
CA ARG A 49 3.77 5.52 6.59
C ARG A 49 2.96 6.02 7.77
N GLU A 50 3.53 6.96 8.51
CA GLU A 50 2.82 7.63 9.59
C GLU A 50 1.67 8.47 9.01
N HIS A 51 0.48 8.33 9.58
CA HIS A 51 -0.77 8.83 8.98
C HIS A 51 -0.81 10.36 8.84
N SER A 52 -0.15 11.11 9.72
CA SER A 52 -0.14 12.57 9.68
C SER A 52 1.07 13.14 8.93
N THR A 53 2.24 12.50 9.01
CA THR A 53 3.46 13.05 8.39
C THR A 53 3.83 12.44 7.04
N LEU A 54 3.19 11.34 6.65
CA LEU A 54 3.53 10.52 5.47
C LEU A 54 5.02 10.11 5.41
N ARG A 55 5.73 10.20 6.54
CA ARG A 55 7.12 9.78 6.68
C ARG A 55 7.16 8.27 6.88
N ARG A 56 8.13 7.64 6.21
CA ARG A 56 8.42 6.21 6.37
C ARG A 56 9.11 6.01 7.72
N ARG A 57 8.51 5.20 8.58
CA ARG A 57 9.08 4.82 9.88
C ARG A 57 10.01 3.62 9.72
#